data_AF-A0A1N6UU30-F1
#
_entry.id   AF-A0A1N6UU30-F1
#
_cell.length_a   1.000
_cell.length_b   1.000
_cell.length_c   1.000
_cell.angle_alpha   90.00
_cell.angle_beta   90.00
_cell.angle_gamma   90.00
#
_symmetry.space_group_name_H-M   'P 1'
#
loop_
_entity.id
_entity.type
_entity.pdbx_description
1 polymer ?
#
loop_
_entity_poly.entity_id
_entity_poly.type
_entity_poly.pdbx_seq_one_letter_code
_entity_poly.pdbx_strand_id
1 'polypeptide(L)'
;MTLVEFLKWLKRESEDIERLNVRNYYIHLEQLFKIIAYDGARLDKKHSLMITTYLQYMANTKRDEFRNDLSKTDLGEILESVKTDLDCMIFRIEQGNKPLI
;
A
#
# COMPACT_ATOMS: atom_id res chain seq x y z
N MET A 1 8.14 9.91 7.56
CA MET A 1 7.51 10.81 6.55
C MET A 1 6.41 11.69 7.18
N THR A 2 6.12 12.88 6.65
CA THR A 2 4.89 13.65 6.97
C THR A 2 3.66 13.05 6.27
N LEU A 3 2.44 13.46 6.65
CA LEU A 3 1.21 12.96 6.00
C LEU A 3 1.13 13.35 4.52
N VAL A 4 1.55 14.56 4.15
CA VAL A 4 1.54 15.04 2.76
C VAL A 4 2.54 14.26 1.91
N GLU A 5 3.74 14.03 2.43
CA GLU A 5 4.75 13.20 1.76
C GLU A 5 4.29 11.76 1.62
N PHE A 6 3.65 11.21 2.65
CA PHE A 6 3.11 9.86 2.62
C PHE A 6 1.99 9.70 1.59
N LEU A 7 1.07 10.67 1.50
CA LEU A 7 0.02 10.67 0.47
C LEU A 7 0.60 10.76 -0.95
N LYS A 8 1.59 11.63 -1.17
CA LYS A 8 2.29 11.73 -2.46
C LYS A 8 2.99 10.43 -2.82
N TRP A 9 3.62 9.79 -1.84
CA TRP A 9 4.28 8.51 -2.01
C TRP A 9 3.27 7.40 -2.34
N LEU A 10 2.18 7.25 -1.58
CA LEU A 10 1.12 6.27 -1.86
C LEU A 10 0.58 6.38 -3.29
N LYS A 11 0.31 7.59 -3.77
CA LYS A 11 -0.18 7.83 -5.14
C LYS A 11 0.81 7.34 -6.19
N ARG A 12 2.09 7.65 -6.00
CA ARG A 12 3.15 7.17 -6.88
C ARG A 12 3.25 5.64 -6.86
N GLU A 13 3.23 5.02 -5.68
CA GLU A 13 3.30 3.56 -5.58
C GLU A 13 2.10 2.86 -6.23
N SER A 14 0.89 3.45 -6.14
CA SER A 14 -0.29 2.91 -6.83
C SER A 14 -0.12 2.88 -8.35
N GLU A 15 0.54 3.91 -8.92
CA GLU A 15 0.88 3.94 -10.35
C GLU A 15 2.05 2.99 -10.71
N ASP A 16 3.08 2.94 -9.86
CA ASP A 16 4.29 2.14 -10.11
C ASP A 16 4.01 0.62 -10.02
N ILE A 17 3.04 0.19 -9.20
CA ILE A 17 2.62 -1.22 -9.07
C ILE A 17 2.19 -1.84 -10.39
N GLU A 18 1.50 -1.09 -11.25
CA GLU A 18 1.00 -1.57 -12.55
C GLU A 18 2.13 -1.98 -13.51
N ARG A 19 3.36 -1.54 -13.25
CA ARG A 19 4.54 -1.79 -14.09
C ARG A 19 5.41 -2.94 -13.57
N LEU A 20 5.04 -3.53 -12.44
CA LEU A 20 5.80 -4.61 -11.83
C LEU A 20 5.63 -5.91 -12.64
N ASN A 21 6.67 -6.73 -12.59
CA ASN A 21 6.74 -8.02 -13.25
C ASN A 21 7.54 -8.98 -12.37
N VAL A 22 7.56 -10.26 -12.77
CA VAL A 22 8.21 -11.35 -12.03
C VAL A 22 9.68 -11.10 -11.64
N ARG A 23 10.38 -10.17 -12.30
CA ARG A 23 11.79 -9.86 -11.99
C ARG A 23 11.96 -8.80 -10.90
N ASN A 24 11.00 -7.89 -10.74
CA ASN A 24 11.18 -6.70 -9.89
C ASN A 24 10.12 -6.56 -8.79
N TYR A 25 8.99 -7.27 -8.89
CA TYR A 25 7.88 -7.11 -7.94
C TYR A 25 8.28 -7.41 -6.49
N TYR A 26 9.10 -8.45 -6.26
CA TYR A 26 9.43 -8.87 -4.91
C TYR A 26 10.21 -7.80 -4.15
N ILE A 27 11.26 -7.23 -4.76
CA ILE A 27 12.03 -6.20 -4.06
C ILE A 27 11.17 -4.96 -3.81
N HIS A 28 10.32 -4.60 -4.77
CA HIS A 28 9.46 -3.43 -4.68
C HIS A 28 8.38 -3.59 -3.60
N LEU A 29 7.60 -4.67 -3.64
CA LEU A 29 6.56 -4.92 -2.64
C LEU A 29 7.14 -5.14 -1.24
N GLU A 30 8.34 -5.71 -1.10
CA GLU A 30 9.00 -5.83 0.20
C GLU A 30 9.28 -4.45 0.82
N GLN A 31 9.76 -3.50 0.01
CA GLN A 31 10.01 -2.12 0.44
C GLN A 31 8.72 -1.38 0.76
N LEU A 32 7.72 -1.50 -0.12
CA LEU A 32 6.38 -0.93 0.08
C LEU A 32 5.79 -1.37 1.42
N PHE A 33 5.76 -2.68 1.70
CA PHE A 33 5.19 -3.19 2.93
C PHE A 33 5.95 -2.73 4.18
N LYS A 34 7.27 -2.53 4.10
CA LYS A 34 8.04 -1.93 5.22
C LYS A 34 7.58 -0.50 5.47
N ILE A 35 7.48 0.33 4.44
CA ILE A 35 7.06 1.74 4.58
C ILE A 35 5.62 1.81 5.12
N ILE A 36 4.70 1.02 4.58
CA ILE A 36 3.31 0.94 5.07
C ILE A 36 3.25 0.54 6.55
N ALA A 37 4.02 -0.49 6.96
CA ALA A 37 4.03 -0.95 8.34
C ALA A 37 4.55 0.11 9.33
N TYR A 38 5.59 0.85 8.96
CA TYR A 38 6.20 1.84 9.85
C TYR A 38 5.54 3.22 9.77
N ASP A 39 5.51 3.83 8.57
CA ASP A 39 4.97 5.17 8.38
C ASP A 39 3.44 5.17 8.37
N GLY A 40 2.81 4.19 7.71
CA GLY A 40 1.35 4.07 7.65
C GLY A 40 0.73 3.90 9.05
N ALA A 41 1.21 2.95 9.85
CA ALA A 41 0.70 2.74 11.21
C ALA A 41 0.93 3.95 12.14
N ARG A 42 2.11 4.58 12.03
CA ARG A 42 2.42 5.79 12.83
C ARG A 42 1.53 6.97 12.44
N LEU A 43 1.28 7.17 11.14
CA LEU A 43 0.45 8.26 10.64
C LEU A 43 -1.04 8.02 10.91
N ASP A 44 -1.52 6.78 10.81
CA ASP A 44 -2.89 6.41 11.17
C ASP A 44 -3.18 6.76 12.63
N LYS A 45 -2.29 6.37 13.55
CA LYS A 45 -2.40 6.73 14.98
C LYS A 45 -2.33 8.24 15.22
N LYS A 46 -1.48 8.96 14.49
CA LYS A 46 -1.27 10.40 14.69
C LYS A 46 -2.43 11.25 14.16
N HIS A 47 -3.04 10.84 13.06
CA HIS A 47 -4.03 11.63 12.32
C HIS A 47 -5.44 11.00 12.31
N SER A 48 -5.64 9.85 12.96
CA SER A 48 -6.90 9.10 12.98
C SER A 48 -7.44 8.82 11.58
N LEU A 49 -6.58 8.30 10.69
CA LEU A 49 -6.89 8.11 9.26
C LEU A 49 -7.89 6.98 8.99
N MET A 50 -8.12 6.11 9.98
CA MET A 50 -8.96 4.91 9.89
C MET A 50 -8.50 3.96 8.78
N ILE A 51 -7.19 3.84 8.58
CA ILE A 51 -6.60 2.94 7.57
C ILE A 51 -6.10 1.61 8.14
N THR A 52 -6.25 1.38 9.46
CA THR A 52 -5.78 0.16 10.15
C THR A 52 -6.15 -1.13 9.42
N THR A 53 -7.37 -1.25 8.89
CA THR A 53 -7.84 -2.45 8.18
C THR A 53 -7.01 -2.74 6.92
N TYR A 54 -6.68 -1.72 6.13
CA TYR A 54 -5.85 -1.86 4.93
C TYR A 54 -4.41 -2.21 5.29
N LEU A 55 -3.89 -1.65 6.39
CA LEU A 55 -2.56 -2.02 6.91
C LEU A 55 -2.51 -3.50 7.32
N GLN A 56 -3.58 -4.02 7.90
CA GLN A 56 -3.69 -5.43 8.30
C GLN A 56 -3.77 -6.36 7.07
N TYR A 57 -4.56 -6.00 6.05
CA TYR A 57 -4.63 -6.78 4.83
C TYR A 57 -3.27 -6.89 4.14
N MET A 58 -2.58 -5.76 3.92
CA MET A 58 -1.24 -5.77 3.34
C MET A 58 -0.22 -6.60 4.15
N ALA A 59 -0.33 -6.57 5.48
CA ALA A 59 0.54 -7.36 6.35
C ALA A 59 0.30 -8.87 6.26
N ASN A 60 -0.92 -9.28 5.90
CA ASN A 60 -1.29 -10.69 5.68
C ASN A 60 -0.89 -11.15 4.27
N THR A 61 -1.14 -10.35 3.22
CA THR A 61 -0.68 -10.62 1.84
C THR A 61 0.83 -10.87 1.80
N LYS A 62 1.62 -10.08 2.55
CA LYS A 62 3.08 -10.28 2.68
C LYS A 62 3.45 -11.64 3.28
N ARG A 63 2.65 -12.22 4.17
CA ARG A 63 2.98 -13.47 4.86
C ARG A 63 2.59 -14.71 4.07
N ASP A 64 1.42 -14.70 3.46
CA ASP A 64 0.83 -15.92 2.94
C ASP A 64 1.13 -16.13 1.44
N GLU A 65 1.24 -15.04 0.68
CA GLU A 65 1.25 -15.09 -0.80
C GLU A 65 2.57 -14.58 -1.40
N PHE A 66 3.39 -13.89 -0.63
CA PHE A 66 4.60 -13.23 -1.12
C PHE A 66 5.82 -14.18 -1.17
N ARG A 67 5.96 -14.92 -2.27
CA ARG A 67 7.08 -15.85 -2.51
C ARG A 67 7.85 -15.47 -3.76
N ASN A 68 9.14 -15.78 -3.83
CA ASN A 68 10.01 -15.39 -4.96
C ASN A 68 9.69 -16.07 -6.31
N ASP A 69 8.79 -17.06 -6.33
CA ASP A 69 8.55 -17.98 -7.45
C ASP A 69 7.10 -17.96 -8.00
N LEU A 70 6.36 -16.88 -7.77
CA LEU A 70 4.98 -16.73 -8.26
C LEU A 70 4.85 -16.84 -9.79
N SER A 71 3.76 -17.46 -10.24
CA SER A 71 3.39 -17.45 -11.65
C SER A 71 2.95 -16.05 -12.09
N LYS A 72 2.90 -15.79 -13.41
CA LYS A 72 2.47 -14.48 -13.94
C LYS A 72 1.02 -14.16 -13.57
N THR A 73 0.15 -15.17 -13.52
CA THR A 73 -1.27 -14.99 -13.18
C THR A 73 -1.41 -14.65 -11.71
N ASP A 74 -0.77 -15.42 -10.83
CA ASP A 74 -0.79 -15.17 -9.38
C ASP A 74 -0.20 -13.79 -9.05
N LEU A 75 0.87 -13.39 -9.75
CA LEU A 75 1.43 -12.06 -9.60
C LEU A 75 0.41 -10.96 -9.97
N GLY A 76 -0.35 -11.15 -11.06
CA GLY A 76 -1.36 -10.18 -11.48
C GLY A 76 -2.42 -9.93 -10.39
N GLU A 77 -2.95 -11.01 -9.81
CA GLU A 77 -3.95 -10.94 -8.73
C GLU A 77 -3.40 -10.24 -7.48
N ILE A 78 -2.16 -10.55 -7.09
CA ILE A 78 -1.49 -9.90 -5.95
C ILE A 78 -1.31 -8.40 -6.21
N LEU A 79 -0.84 -8.02 -7.40
CA LEU A 79 -0.63 -6.61 -7.74
C LEU A 79 -1.95 -5.83 -7.75
N GLU A 80 -3.02 -6.42 -8.27
CA GLU A 80 -4.37 -5.82 -8.26
C GLU A 80 -4.90 -5.63 -6.82
N SER A 81 -4.73 -6.65 -5.97
CA SER A 81 -5.11 -6.57 -4.55
C SER A 81 -4.35 -5.46 -3.82
N VAL A 82 -3.01 -5.42 -3.95
CA VAL A 82 -2.18 -4.39 -3.29
C VAL A 82 -2.54 -3.00 -3.81
N LYS A 83 -2.77 -2.85 -5.12
CA LYS A 83 -3.21 -1.57 -5.71
C LYS A 83 -4.53 -1.11 -5.12
N THR A 84 -5.50 -2.01 -4.99
CA THR A 84 -6.82 -1.70 -4.42
C THR A 84 -6.70 -1.17 -3.00
N ASP A 85 -5.85 -1.79 -2.18
CA ASP A 85 -5.61 -1.34 -0.81
C ASP A 85 -4.89 0.02 -0.76
N LEU A 86 -3.93 0.28 -1.66
CA LEU A 86 -3.30 1.61 -1.79
C LEU A 86 -4.33 2.68 -2.15
N ASP A 87 -5.16 2.44 -3.16
CA ASP A 87 -6.19 3.37 -3.61
C ASP A 87 -7.21 3.66 -2.50
N CYS A 88 -7.59 2.64 -1.73
CA CYS A 88 -8.46 2.81 -0.57
C CYS A 88 -7.80 3.69 0.51
N MET A 89 -6.52 3.48 0.81
CA MET A 89 -5.78 4.32 1.75
C MET A 89 -5.67 5.76 1.27
N ILE A 90 -5.36 5.98 -0.01
CA ILE A 90 -5.31 7.31 -0.64
C ILE A 90 -6.66 8.01 -0.46
N PHE A 91 -7.75 7.33 -0.83
CA PHE A 91 -9.10 7.88 -0.70
C PHE A 91 -9.41 8.29 0.74
N ARG A 92 -9.13 7.42 1.73
CA ARG A 92 -9.38 7.72 3.15
C ARG A 92 -8.59 8.93 3.63
N ILE A 93 -7.32 9.01 3.28
CA ILE A 93 -6.44 10.14 3.66
C ILE A 93 -6.93 11.43 3.01
N GLU A 94 -7.41 11.40 1.77
CA GLU A 94 -7.96 12.57 1.09
C GLU A 94 -9.29 13.04 1.67
N GLN A 95 -10.18 12.11 2.03
CA GLN A 95 -11.46 12.46 2.67
C GLN A 95 -11.24 13.02 4.08
N GLY A 96 -10.32 12.47 4.86
CA GLY A 96 -9.96 12.99 6.18
C GLY A 96 -9.24 14.35 6.14
N ASN A 97 -8.66 14.73 4.99
CA ASN A 97 -8.01 16.02 4.78
C ASN A 97 -8.94 17.08 4.15
N LYS A 98 -10.19 16.75 3.83
CA LYS A 98 -11.16 17.76 3.38
C LYS A 98 -11.73 18.47 4.60
N PRO A 99 -11.70 19.82 4.65
CA PRO A 99 -12.51 20.55 5.60
C PRO A 99 -13.98 20.15 5.40
N LEU A 100 -14.70 19.86 6.49
CA LEU A 100 -16.16 19.75 6.43
C LEU A 100 -16.68 21.10 5.94
N ILE A 101 -17.25 21.12 4.73
CA ILE A 101 -17.98 22.27 4.17
C ILE A 101 -19.37 22.29 4.79
#